data_AF-A0AAV9HZN1-F1
#
_entry.id   AF-A0AAV9HZN1-F1
#
_cell.length_a   1.000
_cell.length_b   1.000
_cell.length_c   1.000
_cell.angle_alpha   90.00
_cell.angle_beta   90.00
_cell.angle_gamma   90.00
#
_symmetry.space_group_name_H-M   'P 1'
#
loop_
_entity.id
_entity.type
_entity.pdbx_description
1 polymer ?
#
loop_
_entity_poly.entity_id
_entity_poly.type
_entity_poly.pdbx_seq_one_letter_code
_entity_poly.pdbx_strand_id
1 'polypeptide(L)'
;MKLLFACLTLSVAAQAQLLFCGSAPYYPSDYTCYQPGNILCPTLHGQPTLPCNGACYSPDMYSCSNGQLQLLPLANATSSPFKLQVYSSNPAINNRFANVCGLGFNVGAGAQTCVYCFNAPPLYDCSTYQNQTVLLLSGAMDVDVPGDQYWFIDPSTGRLRTTEAGKAGGYGRSLAGQSVTVYQDGYFSYIGSSSWLACLDASQSQVYNIYAPVGSAASRTDCERVKLAAVSTTNPKEGAYSYT
;
A
#
# COMPACT_ATOMS: atom_id res chain seq x y z
N MET A 1 -47.85 -10.33 31.81
CA MET A 1 -46.81 -9.40 32.27
C MET A 1 -45.46 -9.88 31.75
N LYS A 2 -45.04 -9.44 30.56
CA LYS A 2 -43.74 -9.79 29.96
C LYS A 2 -42.86 -8.53 30.02
N LEU A 3 -41.92 -8.50 30.97
CA LEU A 3 -40.89 -7.47 31.01
C LEU A 3 -39.86 -7.75 29.91
N LEU A 4 -39.77 -6.84 28.95
CA LEU A 4 -38.67 -6.76 28.00
C LEU A 4 -37.56 -5.90 28.61
N PHE A 5 -36.45 -6.54 28.97
CA PHE A 5 -35.22 -5.87 29.38
C PHE A 5 -34.47 -5.40 28.12
N ALA A 6 -34.47 -4.09 27.87
CA ALA A 6 -33.63 -3.47 26.85
C ALA A 6 -32.23 -3.27 27.43
N CYS A 7 -31.24 -4.02 26.92
CA CYS A 7 -29.85 -3.88 27.30
C CYS A 7 -29.24 -2.72 26.50
N LEU A 8 -29.03 -1.56 27.14
CA LEU A 8 -28.27 -0.46 26.57
C LEU A 8 -26.77 -0.84 26.54
N THR A 9 -26.24 -1.07 25.34
CA THR A 9 -24.80 -1.17 25.12
C THR A 9 -24.17 0.22 25.20
N LEU A 10 -23.51 0.53 26.31
CA LEU A 10 -22.65 1.71 26.45
C LEU A 10 -21.42 1.55 25.55
N SER A 11 -21.35 2.34 24.47
CA SER A 11 -20.16 2.48 23.64
C SER A 11 -19.13 3.30 24.42
N VAL A 12 -18.11 2.64 25.00
CA VAL A 12 -16.97 3.35 25.60
C VAL A 12 -16.13 3.92 24.46
N ALA A 13 -16.28 5.21 24.19
CA ALA A 13 -15.32 5.94 23.37
C ALA A 13 -13.97 5.94 24.10
N ALA A 14 -12.98 5.21 23.56
CA ALA A 14 -11.62 5.26 24.07
C ALA A 14 -11.11 6.70 23.95
N GLN A 15 -11.06 7.42 25.07
CA GLN A 15 -10.41 8.73 25.10
C GLN A 15 -8.93 8.51 24.79
N ALA A 16 -8.42 9.19 23.76
CA ALA A 16 -7.01 9.14 23.42
C ALA A 16 -6.20 9.61 24.63
N GLN A 17 -5.39 8.72 25.20
CA GLN A 17 -4.59 9.02 26.38
C GLN A 17 -3.53 10.06 26.03
N LEU A 18 -3.60 11.24 26.66
CA LEU A 18 -2.58 12.27 26.53
C LEU A 18 -1.29 11.78 27.21
N LEU A 19 -0.18 11.73 26.46
CA LEU A 19 1.14 11.36 26.97
C LEU A 19 2.09 12.55 26.95
N PHE A 20 3.26 12.42 27.58
CA PHE A 20 4.28 13.46 27.62
C PHE A 20 5.61 12.96 27.04
N CYS A 21 6.24 13.81 26.23
CA CYS A 21 7.60 13.64 25.72
C CYS A 21 8.48 14.74 26.30
N GLY A 22 9.21 14.44 27.38
CA GLY A 22 9.76 15.50 28.23
C GLY A 22 8.62 16.33 28.84
N SER A 23 8.59 17.63 28.54
CA SER A 23 7.53 18.55 28.97
C SER A 23 6.40 18.73 27.94
N ALA A 24 6.54 18.17 26.72
CA ALA A 24 5.57 18.37 25.65
C ALA A 24 4.45 17.32 25.71
N PRO A 25 3.16 17.71 25.88
CA PRO A 25 2.05 16.78 25.78
C PRO A 25 1.80 16.39 24.31
N TYR A 26 1.40 15.15 24.06
CA TYR A 26 1.10 14.65 22.71
C TYR A 26 0.06 13.52 22.71
N TYR A 27 -0.59 13.31 21.57
CA TYR A 27 -1.42 12.15 21.30
C TYR A 27 -0.62 11.07 20.56
N PRO A 28 -0.60 9.81 21.03
CA PRO A 28 0.13 8.72 20.37
C PRO A 28 -0.32 8.41 18.95
N SER A 29 -1.53 8.82 18.56
CA SER A 29 -2.02 8.70 17.18
C SER A 29 -1.29 9.63 16.21
N ASP A 30 -0.81 10.77 16.71
CA ASP A 30 -0.33 11.89 15.90
C ASP A 30 1.19 12.05 15.99
N TYR A 31 1.80 11.58 17.08
CA TYR A 31 3.23 11.68 17.32
C TYR A 31 3.78 10.45 18.03
N THR A 32 5.07 10.21 17.82
CA THR A 32 5.88 9.23 18.55
C THR A 32 7.01 9.97 19.28
N CYS A 33 7.17 9.68 20.57
CA CYS A 33 8.25 10.22 21.39
C CYS A 33 9.46 9.27 21.39
N TYR A 34 10.63 9.77 21.01
CA TYR A 34 11.87 9.00 20.96
C TYR A 34 12.83 9.36 22.09
N GLN A 35 13.48 8.33 22.63
CA GLN A 35 14.50 8.43 23.68
C GLN A 35 15.83 7.85 23.19
N PRO A 36 17.00 8.39 23.64
CA PRO A 36 17.16 9.57 24.49
C PRO A 36 16.91 10.88 23.72
N GLY A 37 16.54 11.95 24.43
CA GLY A 37 16.47 13.31 23.88
C GLY A 37 15.08 13.92 23.76
N ASN A 38 14.02 13.21 24.18
CA ASN A 38 12.63 13.71 24.15
C ASN A 38 12.24 14.29 22.78
N ILE A 39 12.66 13.63 21.69
CA ILE A 39 12.36 14.10 20.34
C ILE A 39 10.97 13.61 19.95
N LEU A 40 10.07 14.56 19.69
CA LEU A 40 8.71 14.27 19.28
C LEU A 40 8.61 14.33 17.76
N CYS A 41 8.32 13.20 17.13
CA CYS A 41 8.22 13.09 15.67
C CYS A 41 6.78 12.78 15.24
N PRO A 42 6.24 13.46 14.21
CA PRO A 42 4.88 13.25 13.75
C PRO A 42 4.69 11.88 13.11
N THR A 43 3.48 11.34 13.25
CA THR A 43 3.01 10.16 12.52
C THR A 43 2.35 10.65 11.23
N LEU A 44 2.94 10.31 10.07
CA LEU A 44 2.43 10.70 8.76
C LEU A 44 1.75 9.51 8.09
N HIS A 45 0.45 9.63 7.82
CA HIS A 45 -0.35 8.58 7.18
C HIS A 45 -0.23 7.23 7.90
N GLY A 46 -0.43 7.22 9.23
CA GLY A 46 -0.33 6.01 10.05
C GLY A 46 1.07 5.50 10.36
N GLN A 47 2.11 6.16 9.82
CA GLN A 47 3.49 5.72 10.01
C GLN A 47 4.32 6.77 10.76
N PRO A 48 4.92 6.41 11.91
CA PRO A 48 5.83 7.29 12.64
C PRO A 48 7.01 7.73 11.77
N THR A 49 7.31 9.02 11.79
CA THR A 49 8.61 9.52 11.30
C THR A 49 9.69 9.24 12.35
N LEU A 50 10.93 9.02 11.90
CA LEU A 50 12.06 8.69 12.77
C LEU A 50 12.94 9.94 13.00
N PRO A 51 13.59 10.07 14.16
CA PRO A 51 14.51 11.18 14.42
C PRO A 51 15.88 10.93 13.75
N CYS A 52 16.49 12.00 13.21
CA CYS A 52 17.87 12.06 12.75
C CYS A 52 18.44 13.44 13.09
N ASN A 53 19.38 13.48 14.05
CA ASN A 53 20.03 14.71 14.51
C ASN A 53 19.05 15.86 14.83
N GLY A 54 17.96 15.55 15.54
CA GLY A 54 16.95 16.52 15.98
C GLY A 54 15.86 16.84 14.95
N ALA A 55 15.95 16.35 13.71
CA ALA A 55 14.89 16.45 12.71
C ALA A 55 14.15 15.10 12.55
N CYS A 56 12.92 15.13 12.07
CA CYS A 56 12.14 13.92 11.81
C CYS A 56 12.09 13.62 10.31
N TYR A 57 12.25 12.35 9.92
CA TYR A 57 12.29 11.92 8.52
C TYR A 57 11.36 10.73 8.27
N SER A 58 10.93 10.56 7.02
CA SER A 58 10.15 9.40 6.59
C SER A 58 11.06 8.20 6.36
N PRO A 59 10.92 7.10 7.14
CA PRO A 59 11.80 5.93 6.99
C PRO A 59 11.66 5.23 5.64
N ASP A 60 10.57 5.46 4.91
CA ASP A 60 10.34 4.87 3.58
C ASP A 60 11.12 5.58 2.47
N MET A 61 11.70 6.75 2.73
CA MET A 61 12.43 7.51 1.71
C MET A 61 13.86 7.80 2.12
N TYR A 62 14.14 7.80 3.42
CA TYR A 62 15.45 8.15 3.94
C TYR A 62 15.91 7.14 4.99
N SER A 63 17.22 7.06 5.16
CA SER A 63 17.89 6.46 6.32
C SER A 63 18.70 7.54 7.05
N CYS A 64 19.00 7.31 8.33
CA CYS A 64 19.88 8.16 9.11
C CYS A 64 21.19 7.42 9.39
N SER A 65 22.30 7.96 8.90
CA SER A 65 23.64 7.40 9.14
C SER A 65 24.56 8.50 9.62
N ASN A 66 25.21 8.31 10.77
CA ASN A 66 26.10 9.31 11.40
C ASN A 66 25.45 10.69 11.57
N GLY A 67 24.15 10.73 11.91
CA GLY A 67 23.40 11.98 12.08
C GLY A 67 23.10 12.72 10.78
N GLN A 68 23.32 12.09 9.62
CA GLN A 68 23.00 12.63 8.30
C GLN A 68 21.90 11.81 7.64
N LEU A 69 20.95 12.53 7.04
CA LEU A 69 19.91 11.90 6.22
C LEU A 69 20.49 11.50 4.88
N GLN A 70 20.23 10.26 4.49
CA GLN A 70 20.59 9.69 3.21
C GLN A 70 19.31 9.19 2.54
N LEU A 71 19.20 9.40 1.23
CA LEU A 71 18.09 8.84 0.48
C LEU A 71 18.22 7.31 0.43
N LEU A 72 17.11 6.58 0.56
CA LEU A 72 17.13 5.14 0.33
C LEU A 72 17.56 4.83 -1.11
N PRO A 73 18.24 3.69 -1.35
CA PRO A 73 18.56 3.26 -2.69
C PRO A 73 17.30 3.14 -3.54
N LEU A 74 17.37 3.60 -4.79
CA LEU A 74 16.31 3.36 -5.75
C LEU A 74 16.35 1.90 -6.19
N ALA A 75 15.18 1.28 -6.27
CA ALA A 75 15.04 -0.05 -6.84
C ALA A 75 15.35 0.01 -8.34
N ASN A 76 15.99 -1.04 -8.85
CA ASN A 76 16.48 -1.11 -10.23
C ASN A 76 16.15 -2.47 -10.87
N ALA A 77 16.55 -2.68 -12.12
CA ALA A 77 16.23 -3.90 -12.86
C ALA A 77 16.68 -5.22 -12.19
N THR A 78 17.60 -5.18 -11.22
CA THR A 78 18.07 -6.36 -10.47
C THR A 78 17.45 -6.47 -9.08
N SER A 79 16.63 -5.52 -8.66
CA SER A 79 15.93 -5.60 -7.37
C SER A 79 14.85 -6.66 -7.42
N SER A 80 14.61 -7.30 -6.27
CA SER A 80 13.63 -8.36 -6.13
C SER A 80 12.20 -7.90 -6.48
N PRO A 81 11.32 -8.83 -6.87
CA PRO A 81 9.88 -8.58 -6.90
C PRO A 81 9.39 -8.04 -5.55
N PHE A 82 8.29 -7.31 -5.56
CA PHE A 82 7.79 -6.66 -4.35
C PHE A 82 6.27 -6.68 -4.24
N LYS A 83 5.79 -6.54 -3.00
CA LYS A 83 4.38 -6.33 -2.67
C LYS A 83 4.18 -4.90 -2.20
N LEU A 84 2.97 -4.38 -2.32
CA LEU A 84 2.64 -3.04 -1.83
C LEU A 84 1.96 -3.14 -0.46
N GLN A 85 2.62 -2.67 0.59
CA GLN A 85 2.04 -2.52 1.92
C GLN A 85 1.47 -1.10 2.09
N VAL A 86 0.29 -1.00 2.67
CA VAL A 86 -0.42 0.25 2.93
C VAL A 86 -0.21 0.67 4.38
N TYR A 87 0.28 1.90 4.58
CA TYR A 87 0.28 2.56 5.88
C TYR A 87 -0.77 3.68 5.92
N SER A 88 -1.51 3.72 7.01
CA SER A 88 -2.70 4.56 7.14
C SER A 88 -3.09 4.76 8.60
N SER A 89 -3.72 5.89 8.93
CA SER A 89 -4.23 6.13 10.29
C SER A 89 -5.51 5.33 10.56
N ASN A 90 -6.18 4.85 9.51
CA ASN A 90 -7.34 3.97 9.60
C ASN A 90 -6.92 2.50 9.82
N PRO A 91 -7.29 1.92 10.97
CA PRO A 91 -6.93 0.54 11.30
C PRO A 91 -7.53 -0.50 10.35
N ALA A 92 -8.56 -0.15 9.57
CA ALA A 92 -9.13 -1.07 8.60
C ALA A 92 -8.16 -1.41 7.46
N ILE A 93 -7.22 -0.51 7.13
CA ILE A 93 -6.30 -0.67 5.99
C ILE A 93 -4.82 -0.56 6.38
N ASN A 94 -4.49 -0.06 7.57
CA ASN A 94 -3.11 0.04 8.04
C ASN A 94 -2.40 -1.32 8.12
N ASN A 95 -1.14 -1.36 7.72
CA ASN A 95 -0.28 -2.55 7.66
C ASN A 95 -0.79 -3.70 6.79
N ARG A 96 -1.72 -3.45 5.85
CA ARG A 96 -2.23 -4.47 4.93
C ARG A 96 -1.55 -4.41 3.58
N PHE A 97 -1.45 -5.55 2.91
CA PHE A 97 -1.01 -5.58 1.52
C PHE A 97 -2.16 -5.23 0.57
N ALA A 98 -1.83 -4.54 -0.51
CA ALA A 98 -2.74 -4.30 -1.62
C ALA A 98 -2.89 -5.58 -2.46
N ASN A 99 -4.13 -5.92 -2.79
CA ASN A 99 -4.51 -7.08 -3.57
C ASN A 99 -5.13 -6.65 -4.91
N VAL A 100 -4.88 -7.41 -5.97
CA VAL A 100 -5.53 -7.19 -7.27
C VAL A 100 -6.81 -7.99 -7.38
N CYS A 101 -7.91 -7.31 -7.71
CA CYS A 101 -9.15 -7.93 -8.15
C CYS A 101 -9.93 -6.98 -9.07
N GLY A 102 -10.57 -7.52 -10.12
CA GLY A 102 -11.34 -6.73 -11.07
C GLY A 102 -10.47 -5.68 -11.78
N LEU A 103 -9.24 -6.06 -12.12
CA LEU A 103 -8.20 -5.21 -12.72
C LEU A 103 -7.78 -3.98 -11.89
N GLY A 104 -8.13 -3.91 -10.61
CA GLY A 104 -7.80 -2.80 -9.71
C GLY A 104 -7.04 -3.25 -8.46
N PHE A 105 -6.22 -2.35 -7.92
CA PHE A 105 -5.55 -2.54 -6.65
C PHE A 105 -6.45 -2.09 -5.49
N ASN A 106 -6.65 -2.99 -4.53
CA ASN A 106 -7.57 -2.83 -3.43
C ASN A 106 -6.89 -3.16 -2.10
N VAL A 107 -7.30 -2.53 -1.00
CA VAL A 107 -6.85 -2.84 0.35
C VAL A 107 -8.02 -2.87 1.33
N GLY A 108 -7.88 -3.62 2.42
CA GLY A 108 -8.86 -3.71 3.49
C GLY A 108 -9.20 -5.15 3.82
N ALA A 109 -10.08 -5.35 4.79
CA ALA A 109 -10.44 -6.71 5.24
C ALA A 109 -11.28 -7.47 4.20
N GLY A 110 -12.02 -6.77 3.35
CA GLY A 110 -12.77 -7.39 2.25
C GLY A 110 -11.96 -7.56 0.96
N ALA A 111 -10.73 -7.01 0.89
CA ALA A 111 -9.95 -7.01 -0.34
C ALA A 111 -9.31 -8.38 -0.57
N GLN A 112 -9.74 -9.07 -1.62
CA GLN A 112 -9.22 -10.37 -2.04
C GLN A 112 -8.27 -10.24 -3.23
N THR A 113 -7.41 -11.24 -3.42
CA THR A 113 -6.68 -11.41 -4.69
C THR A 113 -7.52 -12.31 -5.59
N CYS A 114 -8.00 -11.77 -6.72
CA CYS A 114 -8.75 -12.52 -7.70
C CYS A 114 -7.76 -13.06 -8.73
N VAL A 115 -7.65 -14.38 -8.76
CA VAL A 115 -6.73 -15.10 -9.64
C VAL A 115 -7.48 -16.08 -10.51
N TYR A 116 -6.95 -16.28 -11.70
CA TYR A 116 -7.30 -17.41 -12.54
C TYR A 116 -6.05 -18.24 -12.76
N CYS A 117 -6.20 -19.57 -12.71
CA CYS A 117 -5.14 -20.48 -13.06
C CYS A 117 -5.64 -21.52 -14.05
N PHE A 118 -5.01 -21.57 -15.22
CA PHE A 118 -5.24 -22.64 -16.19
C PHE A 118 -4.39 -23.85 -15.80
N ASN A 119 -5.02 -24.83 -15.13
CA ASN A 119 -4.32 -26.04 -14.72
C ASN A 119 -4.09 -26.96 -15.94
N ALA A 120 -2.84 -26.99 -16.42
CA ALA A 120 -2.41 -27.88 -17.50
C ALA A 120 -1.10 -28.58 -17.15
N PRO A 121 -1.08 -29.52 -16.18
CA PRO A 121 0.12 -30.30 -15.87
C PRO A 121 0.59 -31.06 -17.12
N PRO A 122 1.91 -31.12 -17.44
CA PRO A 122 3.04 -30.66 -16.63
C PRO A 122 3.47 -29.20 -16.87
N LEU A 123 2.78 -28.45 -17.74
CA LEU A 123 3.18 -27.08 -18.10
C LEU A 123 2.99 -26.10 -16.95
N TYR A 124 1.90 -26.23 -16.20
CA TYR A 124 1.59 -25.37 -15.05
C TYR A 124 0.96 -26.20 -13.92
N ASP A 125 1.46 -26.03 -12.70
CA ASP A 125 0.88 -26.58 -11.48
C ASP A 125 0.37 -25.41 -10.61
N CYS A 126 -0.95 -25.22 -10.61
CA CYS A 126 -1.61 -24.15 -9.89
C CYS A 126 -1.39 -24.18 -8.38
N SER A 127 -1.05 -25.34 -7.81
CA SER A 127 -0.82 -25.49 -6.37
C SER A 127 0.50 -24.88 -5.90
N THR A 128 1.40 -24.57 -6.84
CA THR A 128 2.71 -23.97 -6.52
C THR A 128 2.62 -22.47 -6.24
N TYR A 129 1.59 -21.80 -6.73
CA TYR A 129 1.41 -20.35 -6.53
C TYR A 129 0.81 -20.03 -5.17
N GLN A 130 1.32 -18.97 -4.53
CA GLN A 130 0.74 -18.45 -3.28
C GLN A 130 -0.37 -17.42 -3.52
N ASN A 131 -0.62 -17.06 -4.78
CA ASN A 131 -1.68 -16.16 -5.21
C ASN A 131 -1.66 -14.81 -4.47
N GLN A 132 -0.46 -14.32 -4.15
CA GLN A 132 -0.27 -12.97 -3.63
C GLN A 132 -0.14 -12.00 -4.80
N THR A 133 -0.45 -10.73 -4.56
CA THR A 133 -0.22 -9.68 -5.56
C THR A 133 1.24 -9.24 -5.52
N VAL A 134 2.01 -9.62 -6.54
CA VAL A 134 3.45 -9.37 -6.62
C VAL A 134 3.77 -8.61 -7.91
N LEU A 135 4.61 -7.59 -7.78
CA LEU A 135 4.94 -6.60 -8.81
C LEU A 135 6.42 -6.69 -9.15
N LEU A 136 6.71 -6.42 -10.42
CA LEU A 136 8.05 -6.28 -10.96
C LEU A 136 8.31 -4.81 -11.29
N LEU A 137 9.56 -4.37 -11.15
CA LEU A 137 9.96 -2.97 -11.41
C LEU A 137 9.88 -2.57 -12.88
N SER A 138 9.82 -3.55 -13.79
CA SER A 138 9.57 -3.33 -15.20
C SER A 138 8.16 -2.81 -15.51
N GLY A 139 7.28 -2.70 -14.51
CA GLY A 139 5.86 -2.43 -14.71
C GLY A 139 5.04 -3.71 -14.91
N ALA A 140 5.68 -4.89 -14.94
CA ALA A 140 5.01 -6.17 -15.04
C ALA A 140 4.50 -6.66 -13.66
N MET A 141 3.54 -7.57 -13.69
CA MET A 141 3.10 -8.38 -12.56
C MET A 141 3.89 -9.70 -12.55
N ASP A 142 4.09 -10.30 -11.38
CA ASP A 142 4.69 -11.64 -11.26
C ASP A 142 3.65 -12.71 -11.62
N VAL A 143 3.57 -13.03 -12.90
CA VAL A 143 2.61 -13.97 -13.48
C VAL A 143 3.25 -14.91 -14.50
N ASP A 144 2.68 -16.11 -14.64
CA ASP A 144 3.13 -17.12 -15.61
C ASP A 144 2.21 -17.25 -16.85
N VAL A 145 1.20 -16.38 -16.97
CA VAL A 145 0.26 -16.38 -18.11
C VAL A 145 0.91 -15.86 -19.39
N PRO A 146 0.65 -16.49 -20.55
CA PRO A 146 1.13 -15.98 -21.84
C PRO A 146 0.67 -14.54 -22.10
N GLY A 147 1.58 -13.66 -22.52
CA GLY A 147 1.29 -12.26 -22.81
C GLY A 147 1.49 -11.29 -21.64
N ASP A 148 1.85 -11.82 -20.46
CA ASP A 148 2.08 -11.12 -19.19
C ASP A 148 0.87 -10.31 -18.69
N GLN A 149 1.03 -9.70 -17.53
CA GLN A 149 0.19 -8.63 -17.03
C GLN A 149 1.06 -7.49 -16.54
N TYR A 150 0.53 -6.27 -16.60
CA TYR A 150 1.27 -5.06 -16.24
C TYR A 150 0.45 -4.22 -15.27
N TRP A 151 1.10 -3.63 -14.28
CA TRP A 151 0.48 -2.61 -13.44
C TRP A 151 0.75 -1.21 -14.00
N PHE A 152 -0.24 -0.33 -13.87
CA PHE A 152 -0.15 1.03 -14.35
C PHE A 152 -1.08 1.96 -13.56
N ILE A 153 -0.79 3.26 -13.62
CA ILE A 153 -1.69 4.30 -13.11
C ILE A 153 -2.48 4.82 -14.30
N ASP A 154 -3.80 4.71 -14.23
CA ASP A 154 -4.69 5.32 -15.22
C ASP A 154 -4.65 6.85 -15.07
N PRO A 155 -4.11 7.61 -16.03
CA PRO A 155 -3.91 9.05 -15.87
C PRO A 155 -5.22 9.84 -15.86
N SER A 156 -6.31 9.27 -16.38
CA SER A 156 -7.62 9.93 -16.38
C SER A 156 -8.29 9.85 -15.01
N THR A 157 -8.16 8.71 -14.34
CA THR A 157 -8.84 8.44 -13.06
C THR A 157 -7.93 8.50 -11.84
N GLY A 158 -6.61 8.40 -12.04
CA GLY A 158 -5.61 8.18 -11.00
C GLY A 158 -5.58 6.76 -10.45
N ARG A 159 -6.45 5.83 -10.89
CA ARG A 159 -6.56 4.49 -10.28
C ARG A 159 -5.33 3.64 -10.58
N LEU A 160 -4.81 2.93 -9.58
CA LEU A 160 -3.79 1.90 -9.77
C LEU A 160 -4.46 0.61 -10.26
N ARG A 161 -4.05 0.13 -11.43
CA ARG A 161 -4.72 -0.93 -12.20
C ARG A 161 -3.75 -1.96 -12.71
N THR A 162 -4.29 -3.07 -13.19
CA THR A 162 -3.55 -4.05 -14.00
C THR A 162 -4.20 -4.24 -15.37
N THR A 163 -3.45 -4.75 -16.34
CA THR A 163 -3.96 -5.19 -17.64
C THR A 163 -4.64 -6.55 -17.52
N GLU A 164 -5.58 -6.84 -18.42
CA GLU A 164 -6.13 -8.19 -18.57
C GLU A 164 -5.04 -9.18 -19.00
N ALA A 165 -5.15 -10.43 -18.52
CA ALA A 165 -4.28 -11.52 -18.92
C ALA A 165 -4.41 -11.85 -20.42
N GLY A 166 -3.30 -12.21 -21.06
CA GLY A 166 -3.30 -12.64 -22.47
C GLY A 166 -3.48 -11.53 -23.50
N LYS A 167 -3.61 -10.26 -23.08
CA LYS A 167 -3.68 -9.11 -23.98
C LYS A 167 -2.28 -8.58 -24.23
N ALA A 168 -1.61 -9.15 -25.25
CA ALA A 168 -0.33 -8.63 -25.71
C ALA A 168 -0.50 -7.21 -26.30
N GLY A 169 -0.26 -6.18 -25.49
CA GLY A 169 -0.31 -4.78 -25.91
C GLY A 169 -1.44 -3.95 -25.29
N GLY A 170 -1.69 -2.77 -25.86
CA GLY A 170 -2.75 -1.87 -25.42
C GLY A 170 -2.31 -0.77 -24.46
N TYR A 171 -3.28 0.09 -24.14
CA TYR A 171 -3.07 1.34 -23.41
C TYR A 171 -2.39 1.12 -22.04
N GLY A 172 -2.85 0.14 -21.26
CA GLY A 172 -2.25 -0.14 -19.95
C GLY A 172 -0.78 -0.57 -20.02
N ARG A 173 -0.40 -1.40 -21.01
CA ARG A 173 1.00 -1.80 -21.22
C ARG A 173 1.88 -0.61 -21.59
N SER A 174 1.36 0.32 -22.40
CA SER A 174 2.12 1.53 -22.76
C SER A 174 2.39 2.46 -21.59
N LEU A 175 1.68 2.29 -20.47
CA LEU A 175 1.82 3.05 -19.23
C LEU A 175 2.48 2.25 -18.10
N ALA A 176 2.88 1.00 -18.37
CA ALA A 176 3.39 0.09 -17.36
C ALA A 176 4.59 0.71 -16.63
N GLY A 177 4.52 0.78 -15.31
CA GLY A 177 5.61 1.32 -14.48
C GLY A 177 5.88 2.82 -14.61
N GLN A 178 5.19 3.54 -15.50
CA GLN A 178 5.54 4.93 -15.79
C GLN A 178 5.30 5.86 -14.60
N SER A 179 6.15 6.87 -14.49
CA SER A 179 6.01 7.95 -13.50
C SER A 179 6.05 7.48 -12.04
N VAL A 180 6.52 6.27 -11.79
CA VAL A 180 6.72 5.72 -10.45
C VAL A 180 8.21 5.63 -10.12
N THR A 181 8.55 6.04 -8.90
CA THR A 181 9.84 5.81 -8.28
C THR A 181 9.66 4.86 -7.12
N VAL A 182 10.40 3.75 -7.11
CA VAL A 182 10.35 2.75 -6.04
C VAL A 182 11.65 2.81 -5.26
N TYR A 183 11.58 3.10 -3.96
CA TYR A 183 12.69 2.97 -3.04
C TYR A 183 12.79 1.50 -2.57
N GLN A 184 14.00 0.96 -2.44
CA GLN A 184 14.22 -0.40 -1.97
C GLN A 184 13.68 -0.56 -0.54
N ASP A 185 12.76 -1.50 -0.35
CA ASP A 185 12.03 -1.73 0.90
C ASP A 185 11.46 -0.43 1.51
N GLY A 186 11.00 0.46 0.64
CA GLY A 186 10.59 1.81 0.99
C GLY A 186 9.44 2.30 0.12
N TYR A 187 9.36 3.61 -0.06
CA TYR A 187 8.20 4.27 -0.62
C TYR A 187 8.00 3.93 -2.10
N PHE A 188 6.75 3.69 -2.46
CA PHE A 188 6.30 3.58 -3.84
C PHE A 188 5.72 4.94 -4.23
N SER A 189 6.50 5.82 -4.85
CA SER A 189 6.12 7.20 -5.14
C SER A 189 5.63 7.37 -6.57
N TYR A 190 4.59 8.18 -6.77
CA TYR A 190 4.12 8.59 -8.11
C TYR A 190 4.34 10.08 -8.33
N ILE A 191 5.12 10.45 -9.34
CA ILE A 191 5.50 11.85 -9.71
C ILE A 191 5.93 12.66 -8.48
N GLY A 192 6.68 12.05 -7.56
CA GLY A 192 7.16 12.73 -6.35
C GLY A 192 6.06 13.12 -5.35
N SER A 193 4.83 12.62 -5.53
CA SER A 193 3.76 12.76 -4.53
C SER A 193 4.22 12.16 -3.21
N SER A 194 3.85 12.79 -2.09
CA SER A 194 4.13 12.32 -0.73
C SER A 194 3.05 11.39 -0.17
N SER A 195 1.95 11.16 -0.91
CA SER A 195 0.85 10.28 -0.49
C SER A 195 0.09 9.67 -1.67
N TRP A 196 -0.56 8.55 -1.40
CA TRP A 196 -1.61 7.94 -2.23
C TRP A 196 -2.97 8.18 -1.59
N LEU A 197 -4.03 7.86 -2.33
CA LEU A 197 -5.40 7.90 -1.85
C LEU A 197 -5.96 6.49 -1.76
N ALA A 198 -6.56 6.14 -0.63
CA ALA A 198 -7.37 4.94 -0.45
C ALA A 198 -8.84 5.37 -0.29
N CYS A 199 -9.66 5.03 -1.28
CA CYS A 199 -11.07 5.45 -1.33
C CYS A 199 -11.97 4.24 -1.13
N LEU A 200 -12.87 4.30 -0.14
CA LEU A 200 -13.81 3.21 0.14
C LEU A 200 -14.67 2.92 -1.10
N ASP A 201 -14.77 1.64 -1.45
CA ASP A 201 -15.69 1.17 -2.48
C ASP A 201 -17.11 1.13 -1.91
N ALA A 202 -18.00 1.98 -2.42
CA ALA A 202 -19.37 2.06 -1.94
C ALA A 202 -20.17 0.75 -2.15
N SER A 203 -19.72 -0.12 -3.06
CA SER A 203 -20.37 -1.40 -3.34
C SER A 203 -19.85 -2.56 -2.47
N GLN A 204 -18.72 -2.37 -1.78
CA GLN A 204 -18.04 -3.42 -1.03
C GLN A 204 -17.63 -2.94 0.37
N SER A 205 -18.16 -3.60 1.39
CA SER A 205 -17.78 -3.28 2.77
C SER A 205 -16.29 -3.52 3.00
N GLN A 206 -15.59 -2.51 3.53
CA GLN A 206 -14.18 -2.58 3.91
C GLN A 206 -13.21 -2.92 2.77
N VAL A 207 -13.53 -2.49 1.55
CA VAL A 207 -12.62 -2.53 0.40
C VAL A 207 -12.32 -1.10 -0.03
N TYR A 208 -11.05 -0.77 -0.18
CA TYR A 208 -10.59 0.56 -0.56
C TYR A 208 -9.77 0.45 -1.84
N ASN A 209 -10.18 1.19 -2.86
CA ASN A 209 -9.47 1.29 -4.12
C ASN A 209 -8.29 2.27 -3.97
N ILE A 210 -7.15 1.95 -4.59
CA ILE A 210 -5.92 2.75 -4.51
C ILE A 210 -5.80 3.70 -5.71
N TYR A 211 -5.50 4.97 -5.45
CA TYR A 211 -5.33 6.01 -6.46
C TYR A 211 -4.08 6.86 -6.20
N ALA A 212 -3.39 7.23 -7.29
CA ALA A 212 -2.50 8.38 -7.31
C ALA A 212 -3.33 9.68 -7.33
N PRO A 213 -2.85 10.78 -6.73
CA PRO A 213 -3.57 12.05 -6.67
C PRO A 213 -3.47 12.84 -8.00
N VAL A 214 -3.93 12.24 -9.10
CA VAL A 214 -3.97 12.82 -10.45
C VAL A 214 -5.29 12.54 -11.15
N GLY A 215 -5.51 13.17 -12.31
CA GLY A 215 -6.77 13.03 -13.05
C GLY A 215 -7.97 13.40 -12.16
N SER A 216 -9.05 12.63 -12.24
CA SER A 216 -10.22 12.84 -11.37
C SER A 216 -9.96 12.54 -9.89
N ALA A 217 -8.91 11.78 -9.55
CA ALA A 217 -8.56 11.51 -8.15
C ALA A 217 -7.91 12.71 -7.45
N ALA A 218 -7.34 13.67 -8.19
CA ALA A 218 -6.71 14.87 -7.61
C ALA A 218 -7.69 15.72 -6.78
N SER A 219 -8.98 15.70 -7.12
CA SER A 219 -10.03 16.46 -6.43
C SER A 219 -10.82 15.63 -5.41
N ARG A 220 -10.43 14.37 -5.14
CA ARG A 220 -11.17 13.52 -4.20
C ARG A 220 -10.89 13.93 -2.76
N THR A 221 -11.96 14.17 -2.02
CA THR A 221 -11.94 14.48 -0.59
C THR A 221 -12.55 13.36 0.26
N ASP A 222 -13.13 12.35 -0.39
CA ASP A 222 -13.76 11.18 0.22
C ASP A 222 -12.78 10.02 0.47
N CYS A 223 -11.49 10.28 0.28
CA CYS A 223 -10.44 9.27 0.39
C CYS A 223 -9.51 9.59 1.55
N GLU A 224 -8.97 8.53 2.12
CA GLU A 224 -7.89 8.65 3.08
C GLU A 224 -6.55 8.78 2.37
N ARG A 225 -5.67 9.64 2.90
CA ARG A 225 -4.29 9.69 2.44
C ARG A 225 -3.46 8.60 3.10
N VAL A 226 -2.83 7.78 2.28
CA VAL A 226 -2.04 6.61 2.69
C VAL A 226 -0.64 6.67 2.13
N LYS A 227 0.28 5.90 2.70
CA LYS A 227 1.56 5.57 2.06
C LYS A 227 1.50 4.16 1.50
N LEU A 228 2.16 3.98 0.37
CA LEU A 228 2.45 2.65 -0.19
C LEU A 228 3.95 2.41 -0.04
N ALA A 229 4.32 1.30 0.61
CA ALA A 229 5.68 0.83 0.66
C ALA A 229 5.84 -0.43 -0.18
N ALA A 230 6.87 -0.46 -1.02
CA ALA A 230 7.33 -1.68 -1.66
C ALA A 230 8.05 -2.54 -0.62
N VAL A 231 7.61 -3.77 -0.45
CA VAL A 231 8.23 -4.76 0.44
C VAL A 231 8.71 -5.91 -0.42
N SER A 232 10.03 -6.13 -0.46
CA SER A 232 10.64 -7.15 -1.30
C SER A 232 10.17 -8.56 -0.94
N THR A 233 10.05 -9.41 -1.94
CA THR A 233 9.92 -10.86 -1.79
C THR A 233 10.98 -11.58 -2.61
N THR A 234 11.46 -12.71 -2.10
CA THR A 234 12.44 -13.58 -2.77
C THR A 234 11.82 -14.84 -3.35
N ASN A 235 10.51 -15.05 -3.16
CA ASN A 235 9.85 -16.27 -3.62
C ASN A 235 9.28 -16.08 -5.04
N PRO A 236 9.84 -16.76 -6.07
CA PRO A 236 9.39 -16.63 -7.46
C PRO A 236 8.03 -17.29 -7.74
N LYS A 237 7.41 -17.94 -6.75
CA LYS A 237 6.05 -18.51 -6.84
C LYS A 237 5.08 -17.85 -5.87
N GLU A 238 5.43 -16.69 -5.31
CA GLU A 238 4.52 -15.94 -4.45
C GLU A 238 3.39 -15.27 -5.24
N GLY A 239 3.63 -14.92 -6.52
CA GLY A 239 2.63 -14.41 -7.45
C GLY A 239 1.51 -15.40 -7.80
N ALA A 240 0.95 -15.26 -9.00
CA ALA A 240 -0.18 -16.06 -9.47
C ALA A 240 0.08 -16.56 -10.90
N TYR A 241 -0.73 -17.50 -11.38
CA TYR A 241 -0.75 -17.77 -12.82
C TYR A 241 -1.24 -16.53 -13.60
N SER A 242 -2.37 -15.96 -13.19
CA SER A 242 -2.89 -14.68 -13.68
C SER A 242 -3.81 -14.03 -12.65
N TYR A 243 -3.92 -12.70 -12.70
CA TYR A 243 -4.89 -11.90 -11.94
C TYR A 243 -6.10 -11.53 -12.81
N THR A 244 -7.28 -11.44 -12.20
CA THR A 244 -8.55 -11.11 -12.87
C THR A 244 -9.26 -9.94 -12.22
#